data_AF-A0A238YGF6-F1
#
_entry.id   AF-A0A238YGF6-F1
#
_cell.length_a   1.000
_cell.length_b   1.000
_cell.length_c   1.000
_cell.angle_alpha   90.00
_cell.angle_beta   90.00
_cell.angle_gamma   90.00
#
_symmetry.space_group_name_H-M   'P 1'
#
loop_
_entity.id
_entity.type
_entity.pdbx_description
1 polymer ?
#
loop_
_entity_poly.entity_id
_entity_poly.type
_entity_poly.pdbx_seq_one_letter_code
_entity_poly.pdbx_strand_id
1 'polypeptide(L)'
;MKKYIQVVAMLLTIQCINAQSTIDEDVNTTIIRLIILNDNGDILLKKATVGWLTIDTAFKKRQTINEVIDSLSIKYGISISQPNLKGVFTHKYAFKNTTYIRQLYVARSTTNELPTNKNVEFIWAPKEEAIEKLSGTLPAIGEMVNQIIAYPDVVWGGSFLVDRKNGKITSKMTEDFYPISAPSTYREASYDPAVVQTLQKYMDGSSYNKREMLLSAFADNATLYLTNRDGDFKRYSPSAYADFFKNDEKGTFNGRVAKILDITITKDIATAKVEIAGPNRAWVYIDLFLLKKFKNEWKISSKTATRVDETPKNAVLFVVSNAHYYANSDIPTGNSFSEIVNAYDVFKKANYTIDFVSPKGGAVPLAYINTSDEMSKKYLYDPQFMNALKNTKSPSEIDASKYKAIQYIGGGAAMFGVPDNKEIQTIAMDIYEKYNGILSSVCHGTAGIVNLKTKDGKYVVDGKSVSGYPDDYENKDAPYFKTFPFLIKKTIEERGGDFKFSERGKFTLEVDGRLVTGQNFQSSKPVSLKVIELIAAMKK
;
A
#
# COMPACT_ATOMS: atom_id res chain seq x y z
N MET A 1 -49.94 -23.14 -54.71
CA MET A 1 -48.69 -22.78 -54.00
C MET A 1 -48.82 -23.04 -52.49
N LYS A 2 -49.02 -24.31 -52.10
CA LYS A 2 -49.25 -24.73 -50.70
C LYS A 2 -48.28 -25.85 -50.26
N LYS A 3 -47.10 -25.92 -50.89
CA LYS A 3 -46.02 -26.89 -50.57
C LYS A 3 -44.66 -26.27 -50.23
N TYR A 4 -44.59 -24.93 -50.09
CA TYR A 4 -43.35 -24.23 -49.73
C TYR A 4 -43.35 -23.64 -48.31
N ILE A 5 -44.43 -23.80 -47.53
CA ILE A 5 -44.55 -23.20 -46.19
C ILE A 5 -44.06 -24.15 -45.08
N GLN A 6 -43.92 -25.45 -45.34
CA GLN A 6 -43.45 -26.41 -44.32
C GLN A 6 -41.94 -26.70 -44.34
N VAL A 7 -41.19 -26.23 -45.34
CA VAL A 7 -39.72 -26.38 -45.38
C VAL A 7 -39.01 -25.14 -44.79
N VAL A 8 -39.67 -23.99 -44.75
CA VAL A 8 -39.11 -22.76 -44.14
C VAL A 8 -39.26 -22.78 -42.61
N ALA A 9 -40.24 -23.50 -42.06
CA ALA A 9 -40.43 -23.62 -40.60
C ALA A 9 -39.46 -24.61 -39.91
N MET A 10 -38.76 -25.46 -40.68
CA MET A 10 -37.77 -26.42 -40.14
C MET A 10 -36.32 -25.96 -40.33
N LEU A 11 -36.10 -24.88 -41.09
CA LEU A 11 -34.81 -24.18 -41.22
C LEU A 11 -34.68 -22.96 -40.29
N LEU A 12 -35.77 -22.55 -39.64
CA LEU A 12 -35.81 -21.48 -38.62
C LEU A 12 -35.72 -21.98 -37.17
N THR A 13 -35.60 -23.29 -36.94
CA THR A 13 -35.44 -23.90 -35.61
C THR A 13 -34.03 -24.45 -35.35
N ILE A 14 -33.07 -24.27 -36.27
CA ILE A 14 -31.66 -24.69 -36.12
C ILE A 14 -30.68 -23.48 -36.10
N GLN A 15 -31.18 -22.24 -36.00
CA GLN A 15 -30.33 -21.04 -35.81
C GLN A 15 -30.49 -20.34 -34.45
N CYS A 16 -31.24 -20.92 -33.51
CA CYS A 16 -31.38 -20.40 -32.14
C CYS A 16 -30.58 -21.18 -31.08
N ILE A 17 -29.59 -21.98 -31.49
CA ILE A 17 -28.60 -22.59 -30.59
C ILE A 17 -27.23 -22.29 -31.19
N ASN A 18 -26.73 -21.09 -30.87
CA ASN A 18 -25.33 -20.63 -30.95
C ASN A 18 -25.23 -19.08 -30.92
N ALA A 19 -26.28 -18.39 -30.49
CA ALA A 19 -26.07 -17.15 -29.75
C ALA A 19 -25.69 -17.50 -28.31
N GLN A 20 -24.56 -18.19 -28.13
CA GLN A 20 -23.73 -17.89 -26.98
C GLN A 20 -23.39 -16.42 -27.23
N SER A 21 -24.08 -15.51 -26.54
CA SER A 21 -23.53 -14.19 -26.35
C SER A 21 -22.14 -14.45 -25.77
N THR A 22 -21.11 -14.36 -26.62
CA THR A 22 -19.81 -13.94 -26.16
C THR A 22 -20.13 -12.63 -25.48
N ILE A 23 -20.31 -12.69 -24.16
CA ILE A 23 -20.07 -11.57 -23.29
C ILE A 23 -18.70 -11.14 -23.77
N ASP A 24 -18.65 -10.06 -24.54
CA ASP A 24 -17.40 -9.38 -24.85
C ASP A 24 -16.98 -8.89 -23.48
N GLU A 25 -16.28 -9.76 -22.74
CA GLU A 25 -15.77 -9.45 -21.43
C GLU A 25 -14.97 -8.17 -21.66
N ASP A 26 -15.44 -7.08 -21.08
CA ASP A 26 -14.86 -5.77 -21.23
C ASP A 26 -13.54 -5.80 -20.44
N VAL A 27 -12.52 -6.45 -21.02
CA VAL A 27 -11.27 -6.70 -20.34
C VAL A 27 -10.49 -5.40 -20.39
N ASN A 28 -10.38 -4.74 -19.24
CA ASN A 28 -9.37 -3.72 -18.99
C ASN A 28 -8.01 -4.27 -19.42
N THR A 29 -7.58 -3.91 -20.63
CA THR A 29 -6.37 -4.47 -21.23
C THR A 29 -5.21 -3.60 -20.85
N THR A 30 -4.27 -4.17 -20.10
CA THR A 30 -2.99 -3.50 -19.82
C THR A 30 -2.08 -3.69 -21.02
N ILE A 31 -1.53 -2.58 -21.55
CA ILE A 31 -0.46 -2.62 -22.54
C ILE A 31 0.84 -2.29 -21.83
N ILE A 32 1.81 -3.18 -21.96
CA ILE A 32 3.15 -2.99 -21.43
C ILE A 32 4.03 -2.53 -22.59
N ARG A 33 4.75 -1.43 -22.37
CA ARG A 33 5.74 -0.87 -23.29
C ARG A 33 7.11 -0.88 -22.63
N LEU A 34 8.12 -1.22 -23.39
CA LEU A 34 9.51 -1.24 -22.97
C LEU A 34 10.28 -0.21 -23.80
N ILE A 35 10.77 0.82 -23.14
CA ILE A 35 11.68 1.82 -23.67
C ILE A 35 13.10 1.30 -23.42
N ILE A 36 13.80 0.92 -24.47
CA ILE A 36 15.13 0.35 -24.38
C ILE A 36 16.13 1.40 -24.83
N LEU A 37 17.14 1.66 -24.01
CA LEU A 37 18.20 2.62 -24.28
C LEU A 37 19.52 1.91 -24.61
N ASN A 38 20.27 2.37 -25.60
CA ASN A 38 21.68 1.99 -25.77
C ASN A 38 22.58 2.87 -24.88
N ASP A 39 23.90 2.64 -24.95
CA ASP A 39 24.87 3.43 -24.17
C ASP A 39 24.93 4.92 -24.54
N ASN A 40 24.56 5.27 -25.77
CA ASN A 40 24.46 6.67 -26.22
C ASN A 40 23.16 7.34 -25.78
N GLY A 41 22.22 6.60 -25.19
CA GLY A 41 20.89 7.08 -24.81
C GLY A 41 19.88 7.09 -25.96
N ASP A 42 20.19 6.49 -27.10
CA ASP A 42 19.26 6.30 -28.22
C ASP A 42 18.19 5.27 -27.85
N ILE A 43 17.00 5.43 -28.40
CA ILE A 43 15.83 4.61 -28.10
C ILE A 43 15.65 3.56 -29.20
N LEU A 44 15.48 2.30 -28.81
CA LEU A 44 15.14 1.23 -29.74
C LEU A 44 13.69 1.36 -30.20
N LEU A 45 13.49 1.49 -31.51
CA LEU A 45 12.17 1.50 -32.14
C LEU A 45 12.00 0.31 -33.07
N LYS A 46 10.77 -0.18 -33.18
CA LYS A 46 10.35 -1.18 -34.17
C LYS A 46 9.35 -0.59 -35.16
N LYS A 47 9.46 -1.00 -36.42
CA LYS A 47 8.46 -0.68 -37.44
C LYS A 47 7.26 -1.61 -37.29
N ALA A 48 6.06 -1.03 -37.27
CA ALA A 48 4.78 -1.73 -37.30
C ALA A 48 3.90 -1.15 -38.42
N THR A 49 2.77 -1.81 -38.69
CA THR A 49 1.78 -1.38 -39.69
C THR A 49 1.24 0.03 -39.44
N VAL A 50 1.16 0.43 -38.17
CA VAL A 50 0.68 1.76 -37.73
C VAL A 50 1.80 2.81 -37.62
N GLY A 51 3.05 2.44 -37.94
CA GLY A 51 4.22 3.31 -37.85
C GLY A 51 5.25 2.82 -36.83
N TRP A 52 6.02 3.73 -36.25
CA TRP A 52 7.13 3.40 -35.34
C TRP A 52 6.66 3.33 -33.89
N LEU A 53 7.08 2.29 -33.18
CA LEU A 53 6.69 2.04 -31.79
C LEU A 53 7.89 1.56 -30.98
N THR A 54 7.83 1.75 -29.66
CA THR A 54 8.67 0.99 -28.73
C THR A 54 8.27 -0.48 -28.74
N ILE A 55 9.05 -1.34 -28.09
CA ILE A 55 8.66 -2.74 -27.87
C ILE A 55 7.44 -2.78 -26.96
N ASP A 56 6.39 -3.50 -27.36
CA ASP A 56 5.12 -3.52 -26.63
C ASP A 56 4.30 -4.80 -26.81
N THR A 57 3.46 -5.11 -25.83
CA THR A 57 2.48 -6.21 -25.90
C THR A 57 1.24 -5.93 -25.04
N ALA A 58 0.16 -6.63 -25.37
CA ALA A 58 -1.06 -6.66 -24.56
C ALA A 58 -0.98 -7.77 -23.51
N PHE A 59 -1.17 -7.40 -22.26
CA PHE A 59 -1.31 -8.31 -21.14
C PHE A 59 -2.75 -8.82 -21.05
N LYS A 60 -2.94 -10.11 -21.35
CA LYS A 60 -4.27 -10.75 -21.45
C LYS A 60 -4.42 -12.04 -20.64
N LYS A 61 -3.40 -12.45 -19.87
CA LYS A 61 -3.35 -13.72 -19.13
C LYS A 61 -2.71 -13.54 -17.76
N ARG A 62 -2.98 -14.44 -16.81
CA ARG A 62 -2.38 -14.47 -15.46
C ARG A 62 -0.90 -14.85 -15.54
N GLN A 63 -0.04 -13.85 -15.57
CA GLN A 63 1.42 -13.98 -15.54
C GLN A 63 1.99 -12.75 -14.81
N THR A 64 3.16 -12.88 -14.20
CA THR A 64 3.90 -11.79 -13.58
C THR A 64 4.38 -10.81 -14.63
N ILE A 65 4.68 -9.57 -14.22
CA ILE A 65 5.22 -8.57 -15.13
C ILE A 65 6.57 -9.01 -15.74
N ASN A 66 7.40 -9.67 -14.95
CA ASN A 66 8.70 -10.18 -15.40
C ASN A 66 8.51 -11.22 -16.50
N GLU A 67 7.58 -12.16 -16.35
CA GLU A 67 7.27 -13.14 -17.40
C GLU A 67 6.82 -12.46 -18.71
N VAL A 68 6.07 -11.35 -18.64
CA VAL A 68 5.69 -10.60 -19.84
C VAL A 68 6.90 -9.95 -20.50
N ILE A 69 7.76 -9.31 -19.70
CA ILE A 69 8.95 -8.62 -20.21
C ILE A 69 9.94 -9.65 -20.79
N ASP A 70 10.13 -10.78 -20.13
CA ASP A 70 10.94 -11.90 -20.62
C ASP A 70 10.38 -12.41 -21.95
N SER A 71 9.05 -12.57 -22.05
CA SER A 71 8.41 -13.00 -23.30
C SER A 71 8.64 -12.00 -24.45
N LEU A 72 8.67 -10.69 -24.16
CA LEU A 72 8.97 -9.64 -25.14
C LEU A 72 10.44 -9.73 -25.59
N SER A 73 11.35 -9.90 -24.63
CA SER A 73 12.79 -10.07 -24.88
C SER A 73 13.04 -11.26 -25.81
N ILE A 74 12.46 -12.42 -25.49
CA ILE A 74 12.58 -13.66 -26.28
C ILE A 74 11.97 -13.48 -27.67
N LYS A 75 10.75 -12.94 -27.76
CA LYS A 75 10.02 -12.79 -29.03
C LYS A 75 10.78 -11.93 -30.03
N TYR A 76 11.44 -10.87 -29.56
CA TYR A 76 12.15 -9.93 -30.43
C TYR A 76 13.66 -10.13 -30.45
N GLY A 77 14.20 -11.10 -29.70
CA GLY A 77 15.64 -11.38 -29.66
C GLY A 77 16.46 -10.27 -29.02
N ILE A 78 15.94 -9.65 -27.97
CA ILE A 78 16.54 -8.49 -27.30
C ILE A 78 17.12 -8.94 -25.96
N SER A 79 18.30 -8.46 -25.59
CA SER A 79 18.87 -8.61 -24.25
C SER A 79 18.90 -7.26 -23.54
N ILE A 80 18.33 -7.20 -22.34
CA ILE A 80 18.12 -5.97 -21.59
C ILE A 80 18.55 -6.11 -20.12
N SER A 81 18.91 -4.99 -19.50
CA SER A 81 19.06 -4.89 -18.06
C SER A 81 17.72 -5.08 -17.35
N GLN A 82 17.74 -5.22 -16.02
CA GLN A 82 16.51 -5.26 -15.24
C GLN A 82 15.62 -4.03 -15.55
N PRO A 83 14.37 -4.25 -15.99
CA PRO A 83 13.47 -3.17 -16.37
C PRO A 83 12.93 -2.44 -15.14
N ASN A 84 12.82 -1.12 -15.24
CA ASN A 84 12.27 -0.27 -14.18
C ASN A 84 10.96 0.36 -14.63
N LEU A 85 9.89 0.25 -13.83
CA LEU A 85 8.64 0.95 -14.10
C LEU A 85 8.86 2.46 -14.01
N LYS A 86 8.49 3.20 -15.06
CA LYS A 86 8.63 4.68 -15.13
C LYS A 86 7.34 5.40 -15.50
N GLY A 87 6.29 4.69 -15.90
CA GLY A 87 4.98 5.32 -16.02
C GLY A 87 3.80 4.37 -16.05
N VAL A 88 2.66 4.86 -15.55
CA VAL A 88 1.35 4.22 -15.60
C VAL A 88 0.33 5.25 -16.09
N PHE A 89 -0.09 5.14 -17.35
CA PHE A 89 -1.02 6.08 -17.96
C PHE A 89 -2.32 5.43 -18.37
N THR A 90 -3.35 6.24 -18.54
CA THR A 90 -4.67 5.77 -18.98
C THR A 90 -4.97 6.31 -20.38
N HIS A 91 -5.34 5.42 -21.30
CA HIS A 91 -5.88 5.81 -22.61
C HIS A 91 -7.38 5.51 -22.65
N LYS A 92 -8.18 6.58 -22.68
CA LYS A 92 -9.59 6.51 -23.03
C LYS A 92 -9.73 6.69 -24.53
N TYR A 93 -10.61 5.94 -25.18
CA TYR A 93 -10.83 6.06 -26.62
C TYR A 93 -12.22 6.62 -26.90
N ALA A 94 -12.32 7.60 -27.80
CA ALA A 94 -13.61 8.20 -28.15
C ALA A 94 -14.50 7.28 -28.99
N PHE A 95 -13.91 6.28 -29.66
CA PHE A 95 -14.55 5.42 -30.65
C PHE A 95 -14.70 3.95 -30.19
N LYS A 96 -14.43 3.65 -28.92
CA LYS A 96 -14.68 2.34 -28.30
C LYS A 96 -14.87 2.51 -26.80
N ASN A 97 -15.68 1.65 -26.19
CA ASN A 97 -16.04 1.77 -24.77
C ASN A 97 -14.93 1.31 -23.80
N THR A 98 -13.80 0.83 -24.31
CA THR A 98 -12.73 0.25 -23.47
C THR A 98 -11.65 1.28 -23.11
N THR A 99 -11.27 1.28 -21.83
CA THR A 99 -10.12 2.02 -21.32
C THR A 99 -8.91 1.10 -21.23
N TYR A 100 -7.75 1.59 -21.66
CA TYR A 100 -6.52 0.81 -21.54
C TYR A 100 -5.51 1.46 -20.61
N ILE A 101 -4.93 0.65 -19.73
CA ILE A 101 -3.79 1.04 -18.90
C ILE A 101 -2.52 0.85 -19.72
N ARG A 102 -1.57 1.78 -19.60
CA ARG A 102 -0.27 1.79 -20.25
C ARG A 102 0.80 1.74 -19.17
N GLN A 103 1.50 0.63 -19.05
CA GLN A 103 2.69 0.56 -18.20
C GLN A 103 3.94 0.73 -19.05
N LEU A 104 4.79 1.68 -18.72
CA LEU A 104 6.03 1.95 -19.44
C LEU A 104 7.21 1.61 -18.54
N TYR A 105 8.03 0.69 -19.01
CA TYR A 105 9.26 0.27 -18.36
C TYR A 105 10.45 0.82 -19.15
N VAL A 106 11.52 1.20 -18.45
CA VAL A 106 12.80 1.58 -19.04
C VAL A 106 13.84 0.53 -18.70
N ALA A 107 14.60 0.10 -19.70
CA ALA A 107 15.75 -0.79 -19.56
C ALA A 107 16.90 -0.33 -20.46
N ARG A 108 18.13 -0.75 -20.17
CA ARG A 108 19.27 -0.59 -21.08
C ARG A 108 19.47 -1.86 -21.90
N SER A 109 19.90 -1.73 -23.14
CA SER A 109 20.43 -2.87 -23.90
C SER A 109 21.72 -3.34 -23.25
N THR A 110 21.92 -4.66 -23.18
CA THR A 110 23.20 -5.23 -22.70
C THR A 110 24.19 -5.50 -23.83
N THR A 111 23.75 -5.43 -25.09
CA THR A 111 24.58 -5.71 -26.27
C THR A 111 24.77 -4.49 -27.17
N ASN A 112 23.86 -3.50 -27.11
CA ASN A 112 23.75 -2.35 -28.02
C ASN A 112 23.53 -2.71 -29.50
N GLU A 113 23.49 -4.00 -29.85
CA GLU A 113 23.20 -4.48 -31.19
C GLU A 113 21.70 -4.38 -31.51
N LEU A 114 21.37 -4.18 -32.79
CA LEU A 114 19.99 -4.24 -33.24
C LEU A 114 19.47 -5.69 -33.17
N PRO A 115 18.24 -5.91 -32.68
CA PRO A 115 17.69 -7.26 -32.61
C PRO A 115 17.50 -7.85 -34.00
N THR A 116 17.76 -9.15 -34.15
CA THR A 116 17.60 -9.84 -35.43
C THR A 116 16.22 -10.49 -35.50
N ASN A 117 15.27 -9.85 -36.19
CA ASN A 117 13.96 -10.44 -36.50
C ASN A 117 13.63 -10.26 -37.98
N LYS A 118 13.44 -11.36 -38.72
CA LYS A 118 13.22 -11.33 -40.18
C LYS A 118 11.99 -10.54 -40.63
N ASN A 119 11.03 -10.30 -39.73
CA ASN A 119 9.74 -9.68 -40.05
C ASN A 119 9.57 -8.28 -39.46
N VAL A 120 10.57 -7.76 -38.75
CA VAL A 120 10.46 -6.49 -38.03
C VAL A 120 11.74 -5.70 -38.22
N GLU A 121 11.60 -4.52 -38.80
CA GLU A 121 12.69 -3.54 -38.89
C GLU A 121 12.87 -2.84 -37.55
N PHE A 122 14.12 -2.72 -37.10
CA PHE A 122 14.50 -2.01 -35.88
C PHE A 122 15.50 -0.90 -36.18
N ILE A 123 15.45 0.17 -35.41
CA ILE A 123 16.43 1.26 -35.43
C ILE A 123 16.77 1.69 -34.02
N TRP A 124 18.01 2.13 -33.83
CA TRP A 124 18.40 3.01 -32.73
C TRP A 124 18.15 4.44 -33.19
N ALA A 125 17.22 5.14 -32.55
CA ALA A 125 16.89 6.52 -32.88
C ALA A 125 17.34 7.45 -31.76
N PRO A 126 18.09 8.52 -32.04
CA PRO A 126 18.37 9.58 -31.07
C PRO A 126 17.08 10.09 -30.45
N LYS A 127 17.15 10.57 -29.19
CA LYS A 127 15.97 10.94 -28.39
C LYS A 127 14.95 11.79 -29.13
N GLU A 128 15.37 12.87 -29.79
CA GLU A 128 14.49 13.78 -30.50
C GLU A 128 13.80 13.11 -31.70
N GLU A 129 14.56 12.39 -32.51
CA GLU A 129 14.04 11.61 -33.64
C GLU A 129 13.06 10.53 -33.15
N ALA A 130 13.38 9.84 -32.06
CA ALA A 130 12.53 8.82 -31.49
C ALA A 130 11.18 9.39 -31.05
N ILE A 131 11.19 10.54 -30.36
CA ILE A 131 9.96 11.22 -29.92
C ILE A 131 9.13 11.65 -31.13
N GLU A 132 9.76 12.19 -32.18
CA GLU A 132 9.07 12.60 -33.40
C GLU A 132 8.38 11.41 -34.08
N LYS A 133 9.10 10.30 -34.28
CA LYS A 133 8.55 9.09 -34.90
C LYS A 133 7.40 8.49 -34.09
N LEU A 134 7.54 8.43 -32.77
CA LEU A 134 6.48 7.94 -31.88
C LEU A 134 5.24 8.83 -31.92
N SER A 135 5.44 10.16 -31.93
CA SER A 135 4.36 11.14 -32.03
C SER A 135 3.62 11.05 -33.37
N GLY A 136 4.35 10.72 -34.44
CA GLY A 136 3.78 10.46 -35.76
C GLY A 136 2.83 9.26 -35.79
N THR A 137 3.05 8.25 -34.95
CA THR A 137 2.14 7.09 -34.80
C THR A 137 0.98 7.39 -33.86
N LEU A 138 1.24 7.96 -32.69
CA LEU A 138 0.24 8.43 -31.73
C LEU A 138 0.87 9.50 -30.85
N PRO A 139 0.41 10.78 -30.88
CA PRO A 139 1.05 11.87 -30.13
C PRO A 139 1.26 11.56 -28.65
N ALA A 140 0.28 10.95 -27.99
CA ALA A 140 0.37 10.54 -26.59
C ALA A 140 1.58 9.62 -26.30
N ILE A 141 1.99 8.75 -27.23
CA ILE A 141 3.16 7.89 -27.01
C ILE A 141 4.43 8.73 -26.96
N GLY A 142 4.59 9.68 -27.89
CA GLY A 142 5.72 10.59 -27.89
C GLY A 142 5.76 11.46 -26.63
N GLU A 143 4.60 12.01 -26.21
CA GLU A 143 4.48 12.81 -24.99
C GLU A 143 4.87 12.01 -23.74
N MET A 144 4.34 10.79 -23.56
CA MET A 144 4.67 9.92 -22.42
C MET A 144 6.16 9.55 -22.39
N VAL A 145 6.73 9.16 -23.54
CA VAL A 145 8.15 8.77 -23.63
C VAL A 145 9.05 9.97 -23.38
N ASN A 146 8.72 11.15 -23.93
CA ASN A 146 9.48 12.37 -23.67
C ASN A 146 9.50 12.72 -22.17
N GLN A 147 8.36 12.67 -21.50
CA GLN A 147 8.26 12.95 -20.06
C GLN A 147 9.13 11.99 -19.24
N ILE A 148 9.04 10.69 -19.53
CA ILE A 148 9.83 9.67 -18.83
C ILE A 148 11.33 9.88 -19.02
N ILE A 149 11.77 10.14 -20.25
CA ILE A 149 13.21 10.30 -20.55
C ILE A 149 13.75 11.64 -20.06
N ALA A 150 12.93 12.69 -19.99
CA ALA A 150 13.33 13.98 -19.40
C ALA A 150 13.52 13.89 -17.88
N TYR A 151 12.73 13.04 -17.20
CA TYR A 151 12.74 12.91 -15.74
C TYR A 151 12.83 11.44 -15.33
N PRO A 152 13.99 10.79 -15.53
CA PRO A 152 14.14 9.34 -15.40
C PRO A 152 13.97 8.84 -13.97
N ASP A 153 14.04 9.68 -12.95
CA ASP A 153 13.92 9.28 -11.54
C ASP A 153 12.48 9.27 -11.01
N VAL A 154 11.51 9.72 -11.82
CA VAL A 154 10.10 9.83 -11.44
C VAL A 154 9.28 8.73 -12.12
N VAL A 155 8.32 8.17 -11.39
CA VAL A 155 7.29 7.32 -11.99
C VAL A 155 6.09 8.19 -12.31
N TRP A 156 5.72 8.30 -13.58
CA TRP A 156 4.70 9.23 -14.05
C TRP A 156 3.32 8.60 -14.21
N GLY A 157 2.30 9.38 -13.90
CA GLY A 157 0.90 9.14 -14.24
C GLY A 157 0.39 10.20 -15.21
N GLY A 158 -0.79 9.96 -15.76
CA GLY A 158 -1.47 10.88 -16.67
C GLY A 158 -2.50 10.15 -17.52
N SER A 159 -3.37 10.92 -18.18
CA SER A 159 -4.47 10.36 -18.96
C SER A 159 -4.62 11.05 -20.29
N PHE A 160 -4.91 10.26 -21.33
CA PHE A 160 -5.13 10.74 -22.69
C PHE A 160 -6.48 10.25 -23.22
N LEU A 161 -7.20 11.16 -23.88
CA LEU A 161 -8.29 10.83 -24.78
C LEU A 161 -7.73 10.64 -26.18
N VAL A 162 -7.84 9.42 -26.70
CA VAL A 162 -7.45 9.05 -28.06
C VAL A 162 -8.68 9.09 -28.96
N ASP A 163 -8.56 9.81 -30.07
CA ASP A 163 -9.64 10.04 -31.02
C ASP A 163 -9.19 9.64 -32.44
N ARG A 164 -10.14 9.50 -33.36
CA ARG A 164 -9.88 9.20 -34.76
C ARG A 164 -10.63 10.20 -35.62
N LYS A 165 -9.89 11.13 -36.22
CA LYS A 165 -10.43 12.15 -37.13
C LYS A 165 -9.88 11.92 -38.53
N ASN A 166 -10.77 11.78 -39.51
CA ASN A 166 -10.42 11.60 -40.93
C ASN A 166 -9.41 10.46 -41.17
N GLY A 167 -9.59 9.32 -40.48
CA GLY A 167 -8.69 8.16 -40.58
C GLY A 167 -7.38 8.27 -39.80
N LYS A 168 -6.97 9.47 -39.38
CA LYS A 168 -5.78 9.71 -38.54
C LYS A 168 -6.13 9.61 -37.05
N ILE A 169 -5.28 8.91 -36.30
CA ILE A 169 -5.42 8.84 -34.84
C ILE A 169 -4.79 10.10 -34.23
N THR A 170 -5.51 10.73 -33.31
CA THR A 170 -5.05 11.89 -32.54
C THR A 170 -5.19 11.59 -31.05
N SER A 171 -4.56 12.41 -30.21
CA SER A 171 -4.74 12.33 -28.76
C SER A 171 -4.78 13.72 -28.13
N LYS A 172 -5.48 13.82 -27.01
CA LYS A 172 -5.52 14.99 -26.15
C LYS A 172 -5.26 14.54 -24.72
N MET A 173 -4.33 15.18 -24.03
CA MET A 173 -4.14 14.98 -22.60
C MET A 173 -5.39 15.47 -21.84
N THR A 174 -5.96 14.60 -21.02
CA THR A 174 -7.14 14.90 -20.18
C THR A 174 -6.80 15.03 -18.71
N GLU A 175 -5.63 14.53 -18.33
CA GLU A 175 -5.05 14.67 -17.00
C GLU A 175 -3.56 14.88 -17.19
N ASP A 176 -3.06 15.97 -16.60
CA ASP A 176 -1.65 16.38 -16.72
C ASP A 176 -0.72 15.31 -16.17
N PHE A 177 0.56 15.38 -16.51
CA PHE A 177 1.54 14.47 -15.92
C PHE A 177 1.69 14.74 -14.43
N TYR A 178 1.53 13.69 -13.61
CA TYR A 178 1.73 13.74 -12.17
C TYR A 178 2.66 12.63 -11.69
N PRO A 179 3.44 12.86 -10.63
CA PRO A 179 4.26 11.81 -10.03
C PRO A 179 3.36 10.80 -9.30
N ILE A 180 3.52 9.51 -9.62
CA ILE A 180 2.99 8.39 -8.83
C ILE A 180 3.96 8.02 -7.71
N SER A 181 5.27 8.23 -7.92
CA SER A 181 6.28 8.11 -6.88
C SER A 181 6.18 9.25 -5.86
N ALA A 182 6.74 9.05 -4.64
CA ALA A 182 6.59 9.96 -3.51
C ALA A 182 6.75 11.45 -3.91
N PRO A 183 5.88 12.37 -3.43
CA PRO A 183 5.90 13.79 -3.82
C PRO A 183 7.25 14.50 -3.60
N SER A 184 8.13 13.94 -2.77
CA SER A 184 9.52 14.39 -2.61
C SER A 184 10.34 14.30 -3.90
N THR A 185 9.94 13.47 -4.87
CA THR A 185 10.60 13.37 -6.18
C THR A 185 10.18 14.47 -7.17
N TYR A 186 9.21 15.33 -6.82
CA TYR A 186 8.59 16.31 -7.74
C TYR A 186 8.68 17.78 -7.28
N ARG A 187 9.38 18.14 -6.19
CA ARG A 187 9.35 19.55 -5.75
C ARG A 187 10.32 20.46 -6.52
N GLU A 188 9.97 20.82 -7.76
CA GLU A 188 10.39 22.09 -8.37
C GLU A 188 9.64 23.25 -7.69
N ALA A 189 10.10 23.60 -6.47
CA ALA A 189 9.93 24.92 -5.81
C ALA A 189 10.48 24.94 -4.36
N SER A 190 10.76 23.79 -3.74
CA SER A 190 11.19 23.76 -2.32
C SER A 190 12.20 22.67 -1.95
N TYR A 191 12.90 22.10 -2.93
CA TYR A 191 14.03 21.22 -2.66
C TYR A 191 15.34 21.93 -2.95
N ASP A 192 16.00 22.43 -1.90
CA ASP A 192 17.41 22.85 -1.95
C ASP A 192 18.23 21.74 -1.27
N PRO A 193 19.03 20.96 -2.03
CA PRO A 193 19.86 19.88 -1.48
C PRO A 193 20.75 20.33 -0.32
N ALA A 194 21.11 21.62 -0.26
CA ALA A 194 21.92 22.17 0.81
C ALA A 194 21.17 22.25 2.16
N VAL A 195 19.83 22.33 2.17
CA VAL A 195 19.03 22.20 3.41
C VAL A 195 19.14 20.77 3.94
N VAL A 196 18.96 19.77 3.09
CA VAL A 196 19.10 18.35 3.46
C VAL A 196 20.51 18.07 3.95
N GLN A 197 21.53 18.59 3.27
CA GLN A 197 22.93 18.44 3.69
C GLN A 197 23.19 19.06 5.07
N THR A 198 22.57 20.21 5.37
CA THR A 198 22.67 20.85 6.68
C THR A 198 22.01 20.00 7.78
N LEU A 199 20.82 19.47 7.51
CA LEU A 199 20.16 18.53 8.42
C LEU A 199 20.96 17.23 8.57
N GLN A 200 21.60 16.74 7.51
CA GLN A 200 22.46 15.55 7.56
C GLN A 200 23.67 15.76 8.48
N LYS A 201 24.34 16.93 8.39
CA LYS A 201 25.41 17.31 9.32
C LYS A 201 24.94 17.29 10.77
N TYR A 202 23.72 17.78 11.04
CA TYR A 202 23.12 17.71 12.37
C TYR A 202 22.86 16.26 12.81
N MET A 203 22.22 15.47 11.95
CA MET A 203 21.85 14.08 12.23
C MET A 203 23.10 13.23 12.49
N ASP A 204 24.01 13.15 11.53
CA ASP A 204 25.25 12.36 11.63
C ASP A 204 26.17 12.88 12.73
N GLY A 205 26.25 14.21 12.88
CA GLY A 205 26.97 14.86 13.96
C GLY A 205 26.54 14.35 15.33
N SER A 206 25.22 14.26 15.55
CA SER A 206 24.64 13.78 16.80
C SER A 206 24.60 12.25 16.92
N SER A 207 24.52 11.50 15.83
CA SER A 207 24.43 10.02 15.84
C SER A 207 25.77 9.32 15.95
N TYR A 208 26.85 9.96 15.50
CA TYR A 208 28.21 9.40 15.47
C TYR A 208 29.21 10.19 16.31
N ASN A 209 28.75 11.02 17.25
CA ASN A 209 29.59 11.80 18.16
C ASN A 209 30.60 12.71 17.44
N LYS A 210 30.22 13.24 16.27
CA LYS A 210 31.08 14.11 15.44
C LYS A 210 30.79 15.57 15.77
N ARG A 211 31.33 16.03 16.91
CA ARG A 211 31.12 17.39 17.45
C ARG A 211 31.29 18.51 16.42
N GLU A 212 32.39 18.49 15.66
CA GLU A 212 32.69 19.52 14.64
C GLU A 212 31.65 19.53 13.50
N MET A 213 31.22 18.36 13.05
CA MET A 213 30.19 18.21 12.02
C MET A 213 28.85 18.74 12.53
N LEU A 214 28.47 18.38 13.77
CA LEU A 214 27.26 18.86 14.42
C LEU A 214 27.25 20.39 14.53
N LEU A 215 28.35 20.98 15.01
CA LEU A 215 28.52 22.42 15.10
C LEU A 215 28.37 23.11 13.74
N SER A 216 28.95 22.54 12.69
CA SER A 216 28.90 23.11 11.34
C SER A 216 27.49 23.23 10.74
N ALA A 217 26.49 22.53 11.31
CA ALA A 217 25.10 22.62 10.90
C ALA A 217 24.39 23.89 11.43
N PHE A 218 24.89 24.47 12.52
CA PHE A 218 24.27 25.63 13.18
C PHE A 218 24.91 26.94 12.74
N ALA A 219 24.12 28.02 12.77
CA ALA A 219 24.67 29.38 12.74
C ALA A 219 25.32 29.69 14.09
N ASP A 220 26.37 30.51 14.10
CA ASP A 220 27.14 30.81 15.33
C ASP A 220 26.26 31.39 16.46
N ASN A 221 25.23 32.17 16.08
CA ASN A 221 24.28 32.79 17.00
C ASN A 221 22.95 32.02 17.13
N ALA A 222 22.89 30.76 16.69
CA ALA A 222 21.67 29.97 16.76
C ALA A 222 21.24 29.74 18.22
N THR A 223 19.93 29.66 18.45
CA THR A 223 19.37 29.43 19.79
C THR A 223 18.58 28.13 19.82
N LEU A 224 18.90 27.26 20.78
CA LEU A 224 18.20 25.99 20.98
C LEU A 224 17.33 26.08 22.23
N TYR A 225 16.03 25.90 22.06
CA TYR A 225 15.00 25.96 23.10
C TYR A 225 14.64 24.53 23.51
N LEU A 226 15.23 24.03 24.61
CA LEU A 226 15.11 22.63 25.01
C LEU A 226 14.66 22.52 26.46
N THR A 227 14.08 21.37 26.79
CA THR A 227 13.81 20.98 28.18
C THR A 227 15.02 20.20 28.72
N ASN A 228 15.51 20.54 29.91
CA ASN A 228 16.58 19.78 30.58
C ASN A 228 16.04 18.47 31.16
N ARG A 229 16.90 17.69 31.84
CA ARG A 229 16.51 16.42 32.48
C ARG A 229 15.51 16.61 33.63
N ASP A 230 15.48 17.80 34.23
CA ASP A 230 14.63 18.15 35.38
C ASP A 230 13.23 18.62 34.94
N GLY A 231 12.99 18.77 33.63
CA GLY A 231 11.72 19.23 33.07
C GLY A 231 11.63 20.74 32.85
N ASP A 232 12.71 21.49 33.13
CA ASP A 232 12.76 22.93 32.99
C ASP A 232 13.17 23.37 31.58
N PHE A 233 12.54 24.44 31.11
CA PHE A 233 12.95 25.13 29.91
C PHE A 233 14.34 25.75 30.07
N LYS A 234 15.21 25.51 29.09
CA LYS A 234 16.57 26.08 29.03
C LYS A 234 16.98 26.40 27.61
N ARG A 235 17.69 27.53 27.46
CA ARG A 235 18.33 27.92 26.20
C ARG A 235 19.75 27.38 26.15
N TYR A 236 20.12 26.80 25.01
CA TYR A 236 21.47 26.32 24.73
C TYR A 236 22.04 27.02 23.50
N SER A 237 23.35 27.28 23.54
CA SER A 237 24.12 27.61 22.34
C SER A 237 24.46 26.34 21.56
N PRO A 238 24.85 26.44 20.27
CA PRO A 238 25.28 25.29 19.49
C PRO A 238 26.44 24.54 20.13
N SER A 239 27.42 25.25 20.70
CA SER A 239 28.53 24.63 21.43
C SER A 239 28.07 23.88 22.67
N ALA A 240 27.19 24.46 23.48
CA ALA A 240 26.69 23.81 24.68
C ALA A 240 25.89 22.54 24.35
N TYR A 241 25.14 22.54 23.24
CA TYR A 241 24.43 21.36 22.77
C TYR A 241 25.36 20.30 22.17
N ALA A 242 26.34 20.70 21.36
CA ALA A 242 27.30 19.78 20.77
C ALA A 242 28.16 19.07 21.84
N ASP A 243 28.37 19.72 22.99
CA ASP A 243 29.05 19.15 24.13
C ASP A 243 28.29 18.01 24.82
N PHE A 244 27.00 17.78 24.49
CA PHE A 244 26.26 16.59 24.94
C PHE A 244 26.84 15.29 24.38
N PHE A 245 27.59 15.38 23.27
CA PHE A 245 28.14 14.24 22.53
C PHE A 245 29.67 14.16 22.64
N LYS A 246 30.31 14.96 23.51
CA LYS A 246 31.77 15.11 23.55
C LYS A 246 32.51 13.95 24.21
N ASN A 247 31.83 13.23 25.11
CA ASN A 247 32.45 12.19 25.94
C ASN A 247 32.42 10.81 25.27
N ASP A 248 31.65 10.66 24.20
CA ASP A 248 31.53 9.41 23.46
C ASP A 248 32.61 9.32 22.36
N GLU A 249 32.97 8.10 21.97
CA GLU A 249 33.98 7.87 20.94
C GLU A 249 33.57 8.46 19.58
N LYS A 250 34.44 9.31 19.00
CA LYS A 250 34.20 9.99 17.73
C LYS A 250 34.09 8.96 16.60
N GLY A 251 32.98 9.00 15.87
CA GLY A 251 32.72 8.12 14.74
C GLY A 251 31.91 6.87 15.08
N THR A 252 31.73 6.56 16.37
CA THR A 252 30.95 5.41 16.84
C THR A 252 29.47 5.75 16.87
N PHE A 253 28.63 4.86 16.31
CA PHE A 253 27.18 5.05 16.34
C PHE A 253 26.65 4.89 17.76
N ASN A 254 25.96 5.90 18.29
CA ASN A 254 25.46 5.92 19.66
C ASN A 254 24.00 5.42 19.80
N GLY A 255 23.44 4.81 18.74
CA GLY A 255 22.07 4.31 18.72
C GLY A 255 21.00 5.36 18.44
N ARG A 256 21.39 6.63 18.23
CA ARG A 256 20.47 7.71 17.84
C ARG A 256 20.16 7.63 16.34
N VAL A 257 18.94 7.25 15.97
CA VAL A 257 18.48 7.23 14.58
C VAL A 257 17.67 8.48 14.29
N ALA A 258 18.01 9.20 13.22
CA ALA A 258 17.30 10.41 12.82
C ALA A 258 16.57 10.21 11.48
N LYS A 259 15.36 10.77 11.35
CA LYS A 259 14.56 10.72 10.13
C LYS A 259 13.91 12.08 9.87
N ILE A 260 14.19 12.67 8.71
CA ILE A 260 13.49 13.87 8.25
C ILE A 260 12.03 13.49 7.95
N LEU A 261 11.10 14.21 8.59
CA LEU A 261 9.66 14.03 8.42
C LEU A 261 9.07 15.04 7.45
N ASP A 262 9.52 16.29 7.50
CA ASP A 262 9.05 17.37 6.62
C ASP A 262 10.12 18.45 6.44
N ILE A 263 10.13 19.07 5.26
CA ILE A 263 10.89 20.29 4.95
C ILE A 263 9.99 21.22 4.15
N THR A 264 9.96 22.49 4.56
CA THR A 264 9.31 23.57 3.83
C THR A 264 10.30 24.71 3.62
N ILE A 265 10.53 25.11 2.37
CA ILE A 265 11.46 26.19 2.00
C ILE A 265 10.65 27.36 1.44
N THR A 266 11.01 28.59 1.83
CA THR A 266 10.48 29.83 1.26
C THR A 266 11.62 30.82 1.07
N LYS A 267 12.05 31.02 -0.18
CA LYS A 267 13.20 31.87 -0.54
C LYS A 267 14.46 31.50 0.26
N ASP A 268 14.81 32.30 1.25
CA ASP A 268 16.04 32.20 2.04
C ASP A 268 15.81 31.68 3.46
N ILE A 269 14.60 31.22 3.78
CA ILE A 269 14.25 30.54 5.04
C ILE A 269 13.71 29.13 4.78
N ALA A 270 13.87 28.24 5.76
CA ALA A 270 13.25 26.92 5.74
C ALA A 270 12.83 26.48 7.14
N THR A 271 11.80 25.64 7.20
CA THR A 271 11.46 24.87 8.39
C THR A 271 11.69 23.39 8.13
N ALA A 272 12.08 22.65 9.15
CA ALA A 272 12.21 21.21 9.07
C ALA A 272 11.70 20.53 10.33
N LYS A 273 11.11 19.35 10.17
CA LYS A 273 10.69 18.46 11.25
C LYS A 273 11.49 17.16 11.14
N VAL A 274 12.16 16.75 12.22
CA VAL A 274 12.98 15.54 12.26
C VAL A 274 12.58 14.70 13.47
N GLU A 275 12.34 13.41 13.25
CA GLU A 275 12.21 12.42 14.31
C GLU A 275 13.59 11.94 14.74
N ILE A 276 13.83 11.91 16.05
CA ILE A 276 15.03 11.35 16.65
C ILE A 276 14.61 10.21 17.58
N ALA A 277 15.00 8.99 17.26
CA ALA A 277 14.82 7.81 18.10
C ALA A 277 16.13 7.44 18.79
N GLY A 278 16.05 7.07 20.07
CA GLY A 278 17.16 6.49 20.82
C GLY A 278 17.42 5.02 20.49
N PRO A 279 18.41 4.40 21.16
CA PRO A 279 18.68 2.97 21.05
C PRO A 279 17.40 2.15 21.26
N ASN A 280 17.13 1.19 20.38
CA ASN A 280 15.93 0.36 20.38
C ASN A 280 14.61 1.17 20.41
N ARG A 281 14.64 2.43 19.97
CA ARG A 281 13.50 3.36 20.00
C ARG A 281 12.95 3.58 21.43
N ALA A 282 13.79 3.39 22.46
CA ALA A 282 13.43 3.51 23.87
C ALA A 282 12.91 4.90 24.26
N TRP A 283 13.23 5.90 23.44
CA TRP A 283 12.65 7.23 23.49
C TRP A 283 12.59 7.78 22.07
N VAL A 284 11.64 8.67 21.83
CA VAL A 284 11.47 9.37 20.54
C VAL A 284 11.31 10.85 20.84
N TYR A 285 12.01 11.69 20.10
CA TYR A 285 11.86 13.13 20.10
C TYR A 285 11.41 13.61 18.72
N ILE A 286 10.63 14.67 18.71
CA ILE A 286 10.40 15.48 17.52
C ILE A 286 11.22 16.75 17.68
N ASP A 287 12.16 16.92 16.77
CA ASP A 287 12.92 18.15 16.60
C ASP A 287 12.25 19.03 15.53
N LEU A 288 12.14 20.32 15.83
CA LEU A 288 11.71 21.35 14.87
C LEU A 288 12.84 22.36 14.68
N PHE A 289 13.10 22.69 13.42
CA PHE A 289 14.17 23.60 13.02
C PHE A 289 13.63 24.79 12.26
N LEU A 290 14.23 25.95 12.50
CA LEU A 290 14.24 27.08 11.59
C LEU A 290 15.65 27.19 10.99
N LEU A 291 15.73 27.26 9.67
CA LEU A 291 16.97 27.41 8.93
C LEU A 291 16.94 28.72 8.14
N LYS A 292 18.13 29.30 7.96
CA LYS A 292 18.35 30.51 7.16
C LYS A 292 19.49 30.26 6.17
N LYS A 293 19.35 30.78 4.95
CA LYS A 293 20.40 30.80 3.94
C LYS A 293 21.30 32.01 4.17
N PHE A 294 22.58 31.76 4.42
CA PHE A 294 23.63 32.77 4.54
C PHE A 294 24.55 32.66 3.32
N LYS A 295 24.46 33.63 2.40
CA LYS A 295 25.15 33.56 1.10
C LYS A 295 24.81 32.26 0.37
N ASN A 296 25.74 31.31 0.30
CA ASN A 296 25.58 30.02 -0.39
C ASN A 296 25.41 28.81 0.55
N GLU A 297 25.29 29.03 1.86
CA GLU A 297 25.14 27.95 2.84
C GLU A 297 23.84 28.07 3.64
N TRP A 298 23.22 26.93 3.94
CA TRP A 298 22.13 26.86 4.90
C TRP A 298 22.68 26.56 6.29
N LYS A 299 22.06 27.19 7.30
CA LYS A 299 22.40 26.96 8.71
C LYS A 299 21.12 26.90 9.53
N ILE A 300 21.12 26.05 10.54
CA ILE A 300 20.08 26.03 11.57
C ILE A 300 20.23 27.30 12.42
N SER A 301 19.23 28.17 12.41
CA SER A 301 19.18 29.39 13.21
C SER A 301 18.43 29.21 14.52
N SER A 302 17.50 28.26 14.58
CA SER A 302 16.76 27.91 15.79
C SER A 302 16.37 26.43 15.80
N LYS A 303 16.30 25.85 17.00
CA LYS A 303 15.82 24.49 17.25
C LYS A 303 14.92 24.46 18.48
N THR A 304 13.86 23.65 18.43
CA THR A 304 13.19 23.14 19.63
C THR A 304 13.04 21.63 19.53
N ALA A 305 12.74 20.97 20.65
CA ALA A 305 12.46 19.55 20.68
C ALA A 305 11.43 19.23 21.76
N THR A 306 10.62 18.21 21.51
CA THR A 306 9.81 17.59 22.55
C THR A 306 9.91 16.08 22.48
N ARG A 307 9.84 15.45 23.64
CA ARG A 307 9.79 13.99 23.77
C ARG A 307 8.36 13.55 23.41
N VAL A 308 8.25 12.55 22.53
CA VAL A 308 6.97 12.01 22.02
C VAL A 308 6.88 10.50 22.18
N ASP A 309 7.75 9.88 22.96
CA ASP A 309 7.51 8.50 23.36
C ASP A 309 6.29 8.46 24.29
N GLU A 310 5.15 8.19 23.67
CA GLU A 310 4.04 7.64 24.39
C GLU A 310 4.48 6.28 24.93
N THR A 311 4.42 6.08 26.23
CA THR A 311 3.76 4.84 26.65
C THR A 311 2.49 5.27 27.38
N PRO A 312 1.36 4.76 26.89
CA PRO A 312 0.82 3.63 27.61
C PRO A 312 0.53 2.45 26.69
N LYS A 313 0.58 1.26 27.29
CA LYS A 313 -0.28 0.07 27.14
C LYS A 313 -1.69 0.30 26.52
N ASN A 314 -1.86 1.04 25.43
CA ASN A 314 -3.13 1.37 24.78
C ASN A 314 -3.01 1.11 23.27
N ALA A 315 -2.43 -0.03 22.91
CA ALA A 315 -2.46 -0.51 21.53
C ALA A 315 -3.55 -1.57 21.35
N VAL A 316 -4.10 -1.63 20.14
CA VAL A 316 -4.99 -2.70 19.67
C VAL A 316 -4.33 -3.37 18.47
N LEU A 317 -4.31 -4.70 18.47
CA LEU A 317 -3.74 -5.49 17.39
C LEU A 317 -4.83 -5.93 16.44
N PHE A 318 -4.80 -5.48 15.19
CA PHE A 318 -5.70 -5.95 14.14
C PHE A 318 -5.09 -7.14 13.41
N VAL A 319 -5.84 -8.25 13.36
CA VAL A 319 -5.43 -9.44 12.60
C VAL A 319 -6.08 -9.42 11.23
N VAL A 320 -5.25 -9.50 10.20
CA VAL A 320 -5.63 -9.52 8.78
C VAL A 320 -4.91 -10.66 8.05
N SER A 321 -5.38 -11.01 6.87
CA SER A 321 -4.85 -12.13 6.07
C SER A 321 -4.07 -11.67 4.84
N ASN A 322 -3.04 -12.43 4.47
CA ASN A 322 -2.33 -12.29 3.19
C ASN A 322 -3.01 -13.03 2.03
N ALA A 323 -4.20 -13.61 2.22
CA ALA A 323 -4.87 -14.40 1.18
C ALA A 323 -5.51 -13.51 0.10
N HIS A 324 -4.92 -13.49 -1.09
CA HIS A 324 -5.40 -12.74 -2.26
C HIS A 324 -6.53 -13.43 -3.03
N TYR A 325 -6.67 -14.74 -2.85
CA TYR A 325 -7.64 -15.57 -3.56
C TYR A 325 -8.30 -16.55 -2.60
N TYR A 326 -9.49 -17.02 -2.97
CA TYR A 326 -10.16 -18.11 -2.28
C TYR A 326 -9.43 -19.43 -2.54
N ALA A 327 -8.64 -19.89 -1.56
CA ALA A 327 -7.75 -21.05 -1.66
C ALA A 327 -6.89 -21.04 -2.96
N ASN A 328 -6.90 -22.15 -3.72
CA ASN A 328 -6.17 -22.31 -4.96
C ASN A 328 -6.95 -21.84 -6.21
N SER A 329 -8.07 -21.12 -6.05
CA SER A 329 -8.86 -20.62 -7.17
C SER A 329 -8.33 -19.29 -7.73
N ASP A 330 -8.89 -18.84 -8.85
CA ASP A 330 -8.65 -17.52 -9.44
C ASP A 330 -9.61 -16.43 -8.91
N ILE A 331 -10.49 -16.75 -7.95
CA ILE A 331 -11.49 -15.81 -7.43
C ILE A 331 -10.82 -14.91 -6.40
N PRO A 332 -10.75 -13.59 -6.63
CA PRO A 332 -10.09 -12.67 -5.71
C PRO A 332 -10.88 -12.56 -4.40
N THR A 333 -10.15 -12.38 -3.31
CA THR A 333 -10.71 -12.05 -2.00
C THR A 333 -9.83 -11.01 -1.32
N GLY A 334 -10.26 -10.54 -0.14
CA GLY A 334 -9.51 -9.56 0.61
C GLY A 334 -10.06 -9.39 2.02
N ASN A 335 -9.31 -8.62 2.80
CA ASN A 335 -9.76 -8.13 4.10
C ASN A 335 -10.80 -7.05 3.87
N SER A 336 -11.87 -7.05 4.66
CA SER A 336 -12.96 -6.11 4.49
C SER A 336 -12.53 -4.69 4.83
N PHE A 337 -12.33 -3.84 3.81
CA PHE A 337 -11.85 -2.47 4.01
C PHE A 337 -12.84 -1.66 4.86
N SER A 338 -14.13 -1.85 4.62
CA SER A 338 -15.20 -1.21 5.42
C SER A 338 -15.11 -1.61 6.89
N GLU A 339 -14.85 -2.88 7.21
CA GLU A 339 -14.66 -3.32 8.60
C GLU A 339 -13.42 -2.72 9.24
N ILE A 340 -12.30 -2.69 8.49
CA ILE A 340 -11.04 -2.09 8.96
C ILE A 340 -11.26 -0.61 9.29
N VAL A 341 -11.79 0.19 8.36
CA VAL A 341 -11.89 1.64 8.56
C VAL A 341 -12.89 2.00 9.67
N ASN A 342 -13.99 1.26 9.80
CA ASN A 342 -14.95 1.47 10.88
C ASN A 342 -14.35 1.16 12.26
N ALA A 343 -13.56 0.09 12.39
CA ALA A 343 -12.88 -0.22 13.64
C ALA A 343 -11.72 0.75 13.91
N TYR A 344 -10.87 0.99 12.91
CA TYR A 344 -9.71 1.86 13.01
C TYR A 344 -10.09 3.29 13.40
N ASP A 345 -11.15 3.86 12.81
CA ASP A 345 -11.62 5.21 13.14
C ASP A 345 -12.08 5.31 14.61
N VAL A 346 -12.77 4.29 15.12
CA VAL A 346 -13.23 4.23 16.52
C VAL A 346 -12.04 4.22 17.49
N PHE A 347 -11.07 3.33 17.29
CA PHE A 347 -9.90 3.24 18.16
C PHE A 347 -9.00 4.47 18.05
N LYS A 348 -8.79 5.00 16.83
CA LYS A 348 -7.98 6.20 16.61
C LYS A 348 -8.57 7.43 17.29
N LYS A 349 -9.90 7.62 17.24
CA LYS A 349 -10.59 8.71 17.95
C LYS A 349 -10.52 8.57 19.48
N ALA A 350 -10.36 7.35 19.98
CA ALA A 350 -10.17 7.06 21.39
C ALA A 350 -8.69 7.04 21.82
N ASN A 351 -7.78 7.55 20.98
CA ASN A 351 -6.34 7.62 21.22
C ASN A 351 -5.66 6.26 21.48
N TYR A 352 -6.14 5.20 20.82
CA TYR A 352 -5.42 3.93 20.76
C TYR A 352 -4.48 3.91 19.56
N THR A 353 -3.29 3.33 19.74
CA THR A 353 -2.44 2.92 18.62
C THR A 353 -3.01 1.64 18.00
N ILE A 354 -3.00 1.53 16.67
CA ILE A 354 -3.44 0.31 15.98
C ILE A 354 -2.28 -0.23 15.15
N ASP A 355 -1.89 -1.46 15.44
CA ASP A 355 -0.97 -2.23 14.61
C ASP A 355 -1.73 -3.30 13.82
N PHE A 356 -1.20 -3.65 12.66
CA PHE A 356 -1.70 -4.75 11.85
C PHE A 356 -0.71 -5.91 11.89
N VAL A 357 -1.22 -7.12 12.10
CA VAL A 357 -0.46 -8.36 11.94
C VAL A 357 -1.12 -9.24 10.89
N SER A 358 -0.29 -9.88 10.07
CA SER A 358 -0.73 -10.92 9.15
C SER A 358 0.20 -12.13 9.22
N PRO A 359 -0.24 -13.32 8.77
CA PRO A 359 0.56 -14.55 8.88
C PRO A 359 1.99 -14.45 8.33
N LYS A 360 2.21 -13.63 7.30
CA LYS A 360 3.53 -13.44 6.66
C LYS A 360 4.10 -12.02 6.84
N GLY A 361 3.40 -11.14 7.55
CA GLY A 361 3.62 -9.70 7.47
C GLY A 361 3.44 -9.13 6.05
N GLY A 362 3.92 -7.91 5.83
CA GLY A 362 3.92 -7.26 4.52
C GLY A 362 2.53 -6.84 4.05
N ALA A 363 2.33 -6.83 2.72
CA ALA A 363 1.11 -6.28 2.12
C ALA A 363 -0.06 -7.26 2.22
N VAL A 364 -1.26 -6.71 2.42
CA VAL A 364 -2.51 -7.48 2.46
C VAL A 364 -3.51 -7.00 1.40
N PRO A 365 -4.31 -7.91 0.80
CA PRO A 365 -5.38 -7.55 -0.13
C PRO A 365 -6.58 -6.93 0.61
N LEU A 366 -7.25 -6.00 -0.06
CA LEU A 366 -8.43 -5.30 0.46
C LEU A 366 -9.63 -5.59 -0.45
N ALA A 367 -10.80 -5.77 0.17
CA ALA A 367 -12.08 -5.95 -0.50
C ALA A 367 -13.08 -4.88 -0.03
N TYR A 368 -14.16 -4.70 -0.79
CA TYR A 368 -15.28 -3.81 -0.43
C TYR A 368 -14.89 -2.33 -0.24
N ILE A 369 -13.92 -1.83 -1.02
CA ILE A 369 -13.57 -0.41 -1.06
C ILE A 369 -14.73 0.35 -1.71
N ASN A 370 -15.27 1.35 -1.01
CA ASN A 370 -16.32 2.22 -1.51
C ASN A 370 -15.88 3.68 -1.37
N THR A 371 -15.56 4.35 -2.47
CA THR A 371 -15.11 5.75 -2.47
C THR A 371 -16.25 6.77 -2.40
N SER A 372 -17.50 6.32 -2.46
CA SER A 372 -18.68 7.16 -2.21
C SER A 372 -18.96 7.32 -0.71
N ASP A 373 -18.41 6.46 0.14
CA ASP A 373 -18.43 6.65 1.59
C ASP A 373 -17.25 7.54 2.02
N GLU A 374 -17.54 8.66 2.70
CA GLU A 374 -16.55 9.67 3.08
C GLU A 374 -15.44 9.10 3.98
N MET A 375 -15.78 8.18 4.89
CA MET A 375 -14.80 7.59 5.80
C MET A 375 -13.85 6.65 5.04
N SER A 376 -14.41 5.75 4.24
CA SER A 376 -13.66 4.87 3.35
C SER A 376 -12.76 5.67 2.40
N LYS A 377 -13.28 6.71 1.76
CA LYS A 377 -12.50 7.61 0.90
C LYS A 377 -11.36 8.29 1.67
N LYS A 378 -11.63 8.86 2.84
CA LYS A 378 -10.63 9.52 3.70
C LYS A 378 -9.45 8.58 3.99
N TYR A 379 -9.72 7.35 4.43
CA TYR A 379 -8.67 6.40 4.79
C TYR A 379 -7.98 5.78 3.57
N LEU A 380 -8.70 5.59 2.46
CA LEU A 380 -8.09 5.12 1.21
C LEU A 380 -7.00 6.07 0.70
N TYR A 381 -7.21 7.37 0.88
CA TYR A 381 -6.24 8.40 0.51
C TYR A 381 -5.33 8.86 1.67
N ASP A 382 -5.36 8.18 2.82
CA ASP A 382 -4.41 8.42 3.92
C ASP A 382 -3.14 7.58 3.67
N PRO A 383 -2.00 8.20 3.28
CA PRO A 383 -0.79 7.46 2.93
C PRO A 383 -0.18 6.74 4.13
N GLN A 384 -0.35 7.26 5.37
CA GLN A 384 0.17 6.61 6.56
C GLN A 384 -0.62 5.35 6.87
N PHE A 385 -1.95 5.43 6.78
CA PHE A 385 -2.84 4.29 6.99
C PHE A 385 -2.62 3.20 5.93
N MET A 386 -2.59 3.58 4.65
CA MET A 386 -2.35 2.62 3.57
C MET A 386 -0.94 2.02 3.64
N ASN A 387 0.06 2.77 4.10
CA ASN A 387 1.39 2.23 4.37
C ASN A 387 1.39 1.20 5.50
N ALA A 388 0.55 1.36 6.54
CA ALA A 388 0.41 0.37 7.60
C ALA A 388 -0.19 -0.96 7.08
N LEU A 389 -1.17 -0.89 6.17
CA LEU A 389 -1.74 -2.07 5.51
C LEU A 389 -0.79 -2.71 4.47
N LYS A 390 0.10 -1.92 3.87
CA LYS A 390 1.16 -2.41 2.98
C LYS A 390 2.30 -3.09 3.74
N ASN A 391 2.54 -2.70 5.00
CA ASN A 391 3.66 -3.18 5.81
C ASN A 391 3.13 -3.70 7.16
N THR A 392 2.21 -4.65 7.10
CA THR A 392 1.75 -5.32 8.33
C THR A 392 2.92 -6.05 8.98
N LYS A 393 2.91 -6.13 10.31
CA LYS A 393 3.92 -6.86 11.07
C LYS A 393 3.74 -8.35 10.85
N SER A 394 4.84 -9.08 10.81
CA SER A 394 4.84 -10.53 10.97
C SER A 394 4.62 -10.90 12.45
N PRO A 395 4.18 -12.13 12.76
CA PRO A 395 3.90 -12.52 14.15
C PRO A 395 5.14 -12.39 15.06
N SER A 396 6.35 -12.65 14.55
CA SER A 396 7.60 -12.54 15.30
C SER A 396 7.97 -11.11 15.73
N GLU A 397 7.36 -10.08 15.12
CA GLU A 397 7.56 -8.67 15.47
C GLU A 397 6.59 -8.18 16.55
N ILE A 398 5.67 -9.04 16.99
CA ILE A 398 4.61 -8.69 17.94
C ILE A 398 5.04 -9.01 19.37
N ASP A 399 5.09 -7.96 20.19
CA ASP A 399 5.13 -8.09 21.65
C ASP A 399 3.71 -7.98 22.21
N ALA A 400 3.13 -9.13 22.54
CA ALA A 400 1.77 -9.24 23.08
C ALA A 400 1.52 -8.35 24.32
N SER A 401 2.54 -8.03 25.12
CA SER A 401 2.40 -7.22 26.34
C SER A 401 1.99 -5.76 26.06
N LYS A 402 2.15 -5.30 24.82
CA LYS A 402 1.84 -3.92 24.40
C LYS A 402 0.36 -3.71 24.11
N TYR A 403 -0.41 -4.78 23.92
CA TYR A 403 -1.78 -4.71 23.41
C TYR A 403 -2.83 -4.92 24.51
N LYS A 404 -3.90 -4.13 24.46
CA LYS A 404 -5.08 -4.27 25.32
C LYS A 404 -6.18 -5.08 24.71
N ALA A 405 -6.18 -5.17 23.39
CA ALA A 405 -7.12 -5.99 22.67
C ALA A 405 -6.47 -6.50 21.39
N ILE A 406 -6.99 -7.61 20.93
CA ILE A 406 -6.75 -8.16 19.60
C ILE A 406 -8.10 -8.29 18.89
N GLN A 407 -8.19 -7.74 17.68
CA GLN A 407 -9.41 -7.73 16.89
C GLN A 407 -9.18 -8.40 15.54
N TYR A 408 -9.89 -9.50 15.30
CA TYR A 408 -9.87 -10.21 14.02
C TYR A 408 -10.86 -9.55 13.06
N ILE A 409 -10.32 -9.06 11.95
CA ILE A 409 -11.07 -8.40 10.88
C ILE A 409 -11.56 -9.44 9.88
N GLY A 410 -12.77 -9.25 9.36
CA GLY A 410 -13.36 -10.13 8.36
C GLY A 410 -13.05 -9.79 6.90
N GLY A 411 -13.98 -10.14 6.03
CA GLY A 411 -13.74 -10.36 4.61
C GLY A 411 -13.30 -11.80 4.33
N GLY A 412 -13.54 -12.27 3.10
CA GLY A 412 -13.32 -13.68 2.76
C GLY A 412 -11.88 -14.17 2.94
N ALA A 413 -10.89 -13.26 2.93
CA ALA A 413 -9.48 -13.60 3.18
C ALA A 413 -9.24 -14.15 4.60
N ALA A 414 -10.06 -13.76 5.59
CA ALA A 414 -9.93 -14.17 6.99
C ALA A 414 -10.09 -15.69 7.19
N MET A 415 -10.77 -16.37 6.26
CA MET A 415 -10.91 -17.83 6.28
C MET A 415 -9.58 -18.57 6.03
N PHE A 416 -8.56 -17.89 5.52
CA PHE A 416 -7.33 -18.53 5.03
C PHE A 416 -6.09 -17.99 5.75
N GLY A 417 -5.22 -18.90 6.18
CA GLY A 417 -3.92 -18.60 6.79
C GLY A 417 -4.00 -18.13 8.24
N VAL A 418 -4.93 -17.23 8.57
CA VAL A 418 -5.13 -16.72 9.94
C VAL A 418 -5.59 -17.81 10.92
N PRO A 419 -6.61 -18.65 10.62
CA PRO A 419 -7.12 -19.64 11.58
C PRO A 419 -6.08 -20.68 11.99
N ASP A 420 -5.09 -20.98 11.14
CA ASP A 420 -4.11 -22.05 11.36
C ASP A 420 -2.74 -21.54 11.82
N ASN A 421 -2.52 -20.22 11.84
CA ASN A 421 -1.24 -19.63 12.22
C ASN A 421 -1.01 -19.73 13.74
N LYS A 422 -0.09 -20.62 14.15
CA LYS A 422 0.20 -20.90 15.56
C LYS A 422 0.82 -19.73 16.33
N GLU A 423 1.61 -18.89 15.67
CA GLU A 423 2.21 -17.71 16.31
C GLU A 423 1.13 -16.67 16.64
N ILE A 424 0.21 -16.39 15.71
CA ILE A 424 -0.93 -15.51 15.95
C ILE A 424 -1.85 -16.09 17.04
N GLN A 425 -2.09 -17.41 17.04
CA GLN A 425 -2.86 -18.06 18.12
C GLN A 425 -2.19 -17.83 19.48
N THR A 426 -0.87 -17.98 19.56
CA THR A 426 -0.09 -17.75 20.79
C THR A 426 -0.18 -16.30 21.23
N ILE A 427 0.01 -15.35 20.32
CA ILE A 427 -0.13 -13.90 20.60
C ILE A 427 -1.52 -13.56 21.13
N ALA A 428 -2.58 -14.08 20.49
CA ALA A 428 -3.95 -13.84 20.88
C ALA A 428 -4.22 -14.34 22.31
N MET A 429 -3.76 -15.55 22.63
CA MET A 429 -3.92 -16.14 23.96
C MET A 429 -3.03 -15.50 25.01
N ASP A 430 -1.84 -15.00 24.65
CA ASP A 430 -1.03 -14.18 25.56
C ASP A 430 -1.73 -12.86 25.89
N ILE A 431 -2.27 -12.16 24.88
CA ILE A 431 -3.08 -10.95 25.10
C ILE A 431 -4.27 -11.29 26.01
N TYR A 432 -5.00 -12.36 25.72
CA TYR A 432 -6.22 -12.73 26.45
C TYR A 432 -5.94 -13.28 27.86
N GLU A 433 -5.13 -14.30 28.05
CA GLU A 433 -4.93 -14.94 29.36
C GLU A 433 -3.80 -14.32 30.18
N LYS A 434 -2.68 -13.94 29.55
CA LYS A 434 -1.49 -13.46 30.27
C LYS A 434 -1.56 -11.97 30.60
N TYR A 435 -2.04 -11.15 29.67
CA TYR A 435 -2.11 -9.69 29.82
C TYR A 435 -3.52 -9.16 30.08
N ASN A 436 -4.48 -10.07 30.27
CA ASN A 436 -5.88 -9.76 30.62
C ASN A 436 -6.56 -8.80 29.61
N GLY A 437 -6.18 -8.88 28.34
CA GLY A 437 -6.71 -8.08 27.24
C GLY A 437 -8.01 -8.65 26.66
N ILE A 438 -8.59 -7.96 25.69
CA ILE A 438 -9.86 -8.37 25.06
C ILE A 438 -9.59 -9.11 23.76
N LEU A 439 -10.30 -10.21 23.55
CA LEU A 439 -10.35 -10.91 22.27
C LEU A 439 -11.62 -10.50 21.54
N SER A 440 -11.49 -9.97 20.31
CA SER A 440 -12.65 -9.61 19.51
C SER A 440 -12.58 -10.06 18.06
N SER A 441 -13.74 -10.25 17.43
CA SER A 441 -13.84 -10.61 16.01
C SER A 441 -15.11 -10.05 15.37
N VAL A 442 -15.07 -9.87 14.05
CA VAL A 442 -16.23 -9.40 13.27
C VAL A 442 -16.33 -10.20 11.98
N CYS A 443 -17.56 -10.55 11.55
CA CYS A 443 -17.82 -11.16 10.24
C CYS A 443 -17.05 -12.49 10.08
N HIS A 444 -16.31 -12.68 8.98
CA HIS A 444 -15.41 -13.82 8.78
C HIS A 444 -14.16 -13.78 9.67
N GLY A 445 -13.88 -12.67 10.35
CA GLY A 445 -12.79 -12.58 11.33
C GLY A 445 -12.95 -13.60 12.46
N THR A 446 -14.19 -14.03 12.74
CA THR A 446 -14.47 -15.11 13.71
C THR A 446 -13.80 -16.44 13.31
N ALA A 447 -13.45 -16.64 12.03
CA ALA A 447 -12.61 -17.76 11.60
C ALA A 447 -11.24 -17.77 12.31
N GLY A 448 -10.70 -16.61 12.67
CA GLY A 448 -9.41 -16.53 13.35
C GLY A 448 -9.43 -16.97 14.82
N ILE A 449 -10.61 -16.99 15.45
CA ILE A 449 -10.73 -17.36 16.87
C ILE A 449 -11.14 -18.82 17.08
N VAL A 450 -11.63 -19.51 16.04
CA VAL A 450 -12.22 -20.84 16.22
C VAL A 450 -11.23 -21.81 16.85
N ASN A 451 -9.95 -21.77 16.45
CA ASN A 451 -8.91 -22.71 16.86
C ASN A 451 -8.19 -22.30 18.15
N LEU A 452 -8.54 -21.17 18.76
CA LEU A 452 -7.89 -20.67 19.97
C LEU A 452 -8.24 -21.55 21.15
N LYS A 453 -7.21 -21.90 21.95
CA LYS A 453 -7.34 -22.73 23.14
C LYS A 453 -6.75 -22.03 24.35
N THR A 454 -7.45 -22.11 25.47
CA THR A 454 -6.98 -21.68 26.80
C THR A 454 -5.89 -22.61 27.32
N LYS A 455 -5.17 -22.17 28.36
CA LYS A 455 -4.08 -22.96 28.98
C LYS A 455 -4.50 -24.34 29.48
N ASP A 456 -5.76 -24.51 29.83
CA ASP A 456 -6.35 -25.80 30.24
C ASP A 456 -6.76 -26.69 29.05
N GLY A 457 -6.52 -26.24 27.82
CA GLY A 457 -6.72 -27.01 26.59
C GLY A 457 -8.13 -26.92 25.99
N LYS A 458 -9.06 -26.22 26.66
CA LYS A 458 -10.41 -25.95 26.13
C LYS A 458 -10.37 -24.93 25.00
N TYR A 459 -11.38 -24.96 24.12
CA TYR A 459 -11.53 -23.90 23.13
C TYR A 459 -11.96 -22.60 23.81
N VAL A 460 -11.44 -21.46 23.36
CA VAL A 460 -11.76 -20.16 23.98
C VAL A 460 -13.26 -19.82 23.91
N VAL A 461 -13.98 -20.47 22.99
CA VAL A 461 -15.41 -20.32 22.73
C VAL A 461 -16.28 -21.33 23.49
N ASP A 462 -15.70 -22.32 24.16
CA ASP A 462 -16.43 -23.35 24.91
C ASP A 462 -17.32 -22.72 26.00
N GLY A 463 -18.63 -23.00 25.92
CA GLY A 463 -19.64 -22.48 26.83
C GLY A 463 -19.95 -20.98 26.68
N LYS A 464 -19.46 -20.31 25.63
CA LYS A 464 -19.64 -18.86 25.42
C LYS A 464 -20.58 -18.52 24.28
N SER A 465 -21.27 -17.39 24.41
CA SER A 465 -22.02 -16.79 23.30
C SER A 465 -21.08 -16.10 22.30
N VAL A 466 -21.19 -16.47 21.02
CA VAL A 466 -20.30 -16.00 19.94
C VAL A 466 -21.11 -15.61 18.72
N SER A 467 -20.70 -14.57 18.01
CA SER A 467 -21.24 -14.18 16.70
C SER A 467 -20.15 -14.12 15.62
N GLY A 468 -20.59 -14.05 14.39
CA GLY A 468 -19.78 -14.01 13.18
C GLY A 468 -20.68 -14.04 11.96
N TYR A 469 -20.09 -14.10 10.77
CA TYR A 469 -20.92 -14.26 9.56
C TYR A 469 -21.49 -15.69 9.54
N PRO A 470 -22.83 -15.89 9.60
CA PRO A 470 -23.41 -17.21 9.74
C PRO A 470 -23.34 -17.97 8.42
N ASP A 471 -23.07 -19.28 8.50
CA ASP A 471 -23.04 -20.18 7.33
C ASP A 471 -24.38 -20.19 6.58
N ASP A 472 -25.49 -19.92 7.29
CA ASP A 472 -26.85 -19.75 6.74
C ASP A 472 -26.94 -18.62 5.71
N TYR A 473 -26.06 -17.61 5.82
CA TYR A 473 -26.06 -16.44 4.95
C TYR A 473 -25.01 -16.50 3.84
N GLU A 474 -24.21 -17.56 3.80
CA GLU A 474 -23.33 -17.84 2.68
C GLU A 474 -24.11 -18.26 1.45
N ASN A 475 -23.60 -17.87 0.27
CA ASN A 475 -24.13 -18.41 -0.98
C ASN A 475 -23.51 -19.78 -1.24
N LYS A 476 -24.21 -20.84 -0.83
CA LYS A 476 -23.72 -22.23 -0.90
C LYS A 476 -23.46 -22.73 -2.32
N ASP A 477 -24.11 -22.11 -3.31
CA ASP A 477 -23.92 -22.43 -4.74
C ASP A 477 -22.73 -21.69 -5.35
N ALA A 478 -22.25 -20.62 -4.70
CA ALA A 478 -21.17 -19.81 -5.22
C ALA A 478 -19.84 -20.59 -5.23
N PRO A 479 -19.02 -20.45 -6.30
CA PRO A 479 -17.74 -21.14 -6.39
C PRO A 479 -16.77 -20.86 -5.23
N TYR A 480 -16.78 -19.66 -4.65
CA TYR A 480 -15.92 -19.34 -3.50
C TYR A 480 -16.26 -20.16 -2.26
N PHE A 481 -17.54 -20.44 -2.02
CA PHE A 481 -18.00 -21.15 -0.82
C PHE A 481 -17.42 -22.58 -0.76
N LYS A 482 -17.31 -23.23 -1.92
CA LYS A 482 -16.73 -24.58 -2.06
C LYS A 482 -15.24 -24.64 -1.70
N THR A 483 -14.58 -23.50 -1.59
CA THR A 483 -13.16 -23.41 -1.21
C THR A 483 -12.93 -23.21 0.28
N PHE A 484 -13.99 -22.97 1.07
CA PHE A 484 -13.85 -22.70 2.49
C PHE A 484 -13.27 -23.92 3.21
N PRO A 485 -12.22 -23.73 4.05
CA PRO A 485 -11.59 -24.84 4.75
C PRO A 485 -12.51 -25.44 5.84
N PHE A 486 -13.44 -24.63 6.34
CA PHE A 486 -14.47 -25.01 7.31
C PHE A 486 -15.61 -24.00 7.28
N LEU A 487 -16.68 -24.29 8.00
CA LEU A 487 -17.85 -23.42 8.17
C LEU A 487 -17.83 -22.83 9.59
N ILE A 488 -17.93 -21.49 9.72
CA ILE A 488 -17.64 -20.79 10.97
C ILE A 488 -18.63 -21.20 12.06
N LYS A 489 -19.94 -21.06 11.79
CA LYS A 489 -20.98 -21.36 12.79
C LYS A 489 -20.91 -22.82 13.20
N LYS A 490 -20.86 -23.75 12.23
CA LYS A 490 -20.70 -25.18 12.51
C LYS A 490 -19.49 -25.46 13.39
N THR A 491 -18.34 -24.86 13.08
CA THR A 491 -17.08 -25.11 13.82
C THR A 491 -17.12 -24.53 15.24
N ILE A 492 -17.79 -23.39 15.45
CA ILE A 492 -17.99 -22.80 16.78
C ILE A 492 -18.88 -23.72 17.63
N GLU A 493 -20.00 -24.20 17.07
CA GLU A 493 -20.93 -25.12 17.74
C GLU A 493 -20.26 -26.45 18.10
N GLU A 494 -19.47 -27.03 17.19
CA GLU A 494 -18.66 -28.24 17.44
C GLU A 494 -17.61 -28.05 18.55
N ARG A 495 -17.27 -26.80 18.88
CA ARG A 495 -16.28 -26.43 19.91
C ARG A 495 -16.93 -25.95 21.21
N GLY A 496 -18.24 -26.18 21.36
CA GLY A 496 -19.01 -25.87 22.55
C GLY A 496 -19.48 -24.41 22.64
N GLY A 497 -19.28 -23.60 21.60
CA GLY A 497 -19.78 -22.23 21.56
C GLY A 497 -21.24 -22.14 21.13
N ASP A 498 -21.96 -21.16 21.67
CA ASP A 498 -23.35 -20.86 21.34
C ASP A 498 -23.39 -19.74 20.28
N PHE A 499 -23.54 -20.12 19.01
CA PHE A 499 -23.46 -19.19 17.89
C PHE A 499 -24.77 -18.38 17.71
N LYS A 500 -24.69 -17.06 17.86
CA LYS A 500 -25.82 -16.12 17.73
C LYS A 500 -25.70 -15.23 16.50
N PHE A 501 -26.81 -15.04 15.79
CA PHE A 501 -26.93 -14.09 14.69
C PHE A 501 -28.38 -13.62 14.54
N SER A 502 -28.54 -12.39 14.06
CA SER A 502 -29.83 -11.78 13.71
C SER A 502 -30.07 -11.84 12.20
N GLU A 503 -31.18 -11.26 11.77
CA GLU A 503 -31.51 -11.02 10.36
C GLU A 503 -30.35 -10.43 9.55
N ARG A 504 -30.28 -10.80 8.27
CA ARG A 504 -29.26 -10.34 7.33
C ARG A 504 -29.24 -8.82 7.26
N GLY A 505 -28.05 -8.24 7.42
CA GLY A 505 -27.83 -6.79 7.32
C GLY A 505 -28.19 -5.99 8.58
N LYS A 506 -28.57 -6.65 9.68
CA LYS A 506 -28.60 -6.04 11.01
C LYS A 506 -27.28 -6.31 11.72
N PHE A 507 -26.85 -5.40 12.59
CA PHE A 507 -25.69 -5.68 13.44
C PHE A 507 -26.11 -6.62 14.57
N THR A 508 -25.22 -7.52 14.96
CA THR A 508 -25.32 -8.32 16.18
C THR A 508 -24.00 -8.18 16.93
N LEU A 509 -24.09 -8.05 18.24
CA LEU A 509 -22.95 -7.91 19.13
C LEU A 509 -23.14 -8.89 20.29
N GLU A 510 -22.24 -9.87 20.39
CA GLU A 510 -22.18 -10.79 21.52
C GLU A 510 -21.00 -10.44 22.41
N VAL A 511 -21.24 -10.38 23.72
CA VAL A 511 -20.26 -10.01 24.73
C VAL A 511 -20.29 -11.05 25.84
N ASP A 512 -19.25 -11.88 25.88
CA ASP A 512 -19.08 -12.91 26.91
C ASP A 512 -17.77 -12.67 27.66
N GLY A 513 -17.86 -11.97 28.78
CA GLY A 513 -16.70 -11.49 29.55
C GLY A 513 -15.79 -10.60 28.70
N ARG A 514 -14.61 -11.11 28.34
CA ARG A 514 -13.60 -10.43 27.51
C ARG A 514 -13.56 -10.93 26.06
N LEU A 515 -14.55 -11.72 25.64
CA LEU A 515 -14.77 -12.12 24.26
C LEU A 515 -15.89 -11.25 23.65
N VAL A 516 -15.57 -10.47 22.62
CA VAL A 516 -16.51 -9.53 21.98
C VAL A 516 -16.61 -9.85 20.49
N THR A 517 -17.75 -10.30 20.02
CA THR A 517 -17.88 -10.77 18.62
C THR A 517 -19.07 -10.17 17.91
N GLY A 518 -18.95 -10.00 16.59
CA GLY A 518 -19.99 -9.35 15.78
C GLY A 518 -20.24 -10.01 14.43
N GLN A 519 -21.46 -9.90 13.95
CA GLN A 519 -21.95 -10.70 12.81
C GLN A 519 -21.41 -10.28 11.45
N ASN A 520 -21.26 -8.99 11.19
CA ASN A 520 -21.01 -8.45 9.84
C ASN A 520 -20.40 -7.05 9.90
N PHE A 521 -20.20 -6.40 8.74
CA PHE A 521 -19.60 -5.07 8.69
C PHE A 521 -20.36 -4.01 9.50
N GLN A 522 -21.70 -4.09 9.61
CA GLN A 522 -22.48 -3.17 10.47
C GLN A 522 -22.11 -3.31 11.95
N SER A 523 -21.55 -4.46 12.34
CA SER A 523 -21.14 -4.78 13.71
C SER A 523 -19.74 -4.29 14.04
N SER A 524 -18.94 -3.85 13.05
CA SER A 524 -17.54 -3.44 13.28
C SER A 524 -17.40 -2.29 14.27
N LYS A 525 -18.19 -1.23 14.10
CA LYS A 525 -18.19 -0.07 15.01
C LYS A 525 -18.72 -0.44 16.41
N PRO A 526 -19.89 -1.11 16.57
CA PRO A 526 -20.36 -1.58 17.87
C PRO A 526 -19.37 -2.45 18.64
N VAL A 527 -18.73 -3.43 17.97
CA VAL A 527 -17.70 -4.28 18.58
C VAL A 527 -16.55 -3.43 19.10
N SER A 528 -16.01 -2.53 18.27
CA SER A 528 -14.86 -1.70 18.63
C SER A 528 -15.18 -0.74 19.79
N LEU A 529 -16.39 -0.16 19.82
CA LEU A 529 -16.85 0.65 20.95
C LEU A 529 -16.95 -0.17 22.24
N LYS A 530 -17.47 -1.40 22.17
CA LYS A 530 -17.59 -2.27 23.34
C LYS A 530 -16.24 -2.71 23.88
N VAL A 531 -15.27 -2.97 23.00
CA VAL A 531 -13.88 -3.23 23.39
C VAL A 531 -13.32 -2.04 24.19
N ILE A 532 -13.51 -0.81 23.72
CA ILE A 532 -13.05 0.40 24.44
C ILE A 532 -13.73 0.52 25.82
N GLU A 533 -15.04 0.30 25.89
CA GLU A 533 -15.80 0.32 27.14
C GLU A 533 -15.24 -0.67 28.16
N LEU A 534 -14.99 -1.91 27.74
CA LEU A 534 -14.43 -2.95 28.60
C LEU A 534 -12.97 -2.63 29.02
N ILE A 535 -12.14 -2.08 28.14
CA ILE A 535 -10.78 -1.61 28.50
C ILE A 535 -10.86 -0.54 29.59
N ALA A 536 -11.80 0.40 29.47
CA ALA A 536 -11.99 1.44 30.47
C ALA A 536 -12.50 0.89 31.81
N ALA A 537 -13.38 -0.12 31.79
CA ALA A 537 -13.87 -0.79 32.99
C ALA A 537 -12.78 -1.54 33.75
N MET A 538 -11.82 -2.17 33.06
CA MET A 538 -10.69 -2.89 33.67
C MET A 538 -9.63 -1.99 34.34
N LYS A 539 -9.74 -0.65 34.21
CA LYS A 539 -8.87 0.31 34.90
C LYS A 539 -9.39 0.70 36.29
N LYS A 540 -10.65 0.40 36.59
CA LYS A 540 -11.24 0.56 37.93
C LYS A 540 -11.03 -0.71 38.73
#